data_AF-A0A5N9GC10-F1
#
_entry.id   AF-A0A5N9GC10-F1
#
_cell.length_a   1.000
_cell.length_b   1.000
_cell.length_c   1.000
_cell.angle_alpha   90.00
_cell.angle_beta   90.00
_cell.angle_gamma   90.00
#
_symmetry.space_group_name_H-M   'P 1'
#
loop_
_entity.id
_entity.type
_entity.pdbx_description
1 polymer ?
#
loop_
_entity_poly.entity_id
_entity_poly.type
_entity_poly.pdbx_seq_one_letter_code
_entity_poly.pdbx_strand_id
1 'polypeptide(L)'
;MSGGASSALTATSSEAEWDSAQTAEKDGDATETTTTEGTTSAADSTTDDDDEPEWEPETETVEVLDDPVRMYLREIGRVRLLTSADERSLARKIEGGKHLEGLRKELEELEGRPPRPWEITAGLLKRMVNAEALTKSLSEQLGLPTNLTVSQITDHKKLRDAIDAEVSVDMLAAMAEDLDEYQDDVYQQVIGLSLSSW
;
A
#
# COMPACT_ATOMS: atom_id res chain seq x y z
N MET A 1 9.79 60.64 36.58
CA MET A 1 8.45 60.02 36.68
C MET A 1 8.64 58.61 37.21
N SER A 2 8.00 58.31 38.35
CA SER A 2 7.68 57.00 39.01
C SER A 2 8.49 55.75 38.60
N GLY A 3 9.25 55.08 39.47
CA GLY A 3 8.79 54.21 40.59
C GLY A 3 8.69 52.76 40.08
N GLY A 4 9.19 51.67 40.67
CA GLY A 4 9.61 51.33 42.03
C GLY A 4 9.02 49.95 42.39
N ALA A 5 9.89 48.97 42.68
CA ALA A 5 9.68 47.71 43.44
C ALA A 5 9.13 46.41 42.77
N SER A 6 9.80 45.31 43.17
CA SER A 6 9.55 43.87 42.98
C SER A 6 8.26 43.33 43.60
N SER A 7 7.78 42.15 43.14
CA SER A 7 7.81 40.86 43.89
C SER A 7 6.90 39.78 43.29
N ALA A 8 7.25 38.52 43.56
CA ALA A 8 6.64 37.27 43.12
C ALA A 8 5.20 37.02 43.60
N LEU A 9 4.46 36.15 42.90
CA LEU A 9 3.31 35.39 43.43
C LEU A 9 3.16 34.04 42.69
N THR A 10 3.04 32.98 43.50
CA THR A 10 2.76 31.57 43.20
C THR A 10 1.25 31.29 43.28
N ALA A 11 0.82 30.06 42.89
CA ALA A 11 -0.49 29.40 43.12
C ALA A 11 -1.57 29.67 42.06
N THR A 12 -2.46 28.75 41.64
CA THR A 12 -2.71 27.32 41.87
C THR A 12 -3.73 26.80 40.83
N SER A 13 -3.62 25.51 40.50
CA SER A 13 -4.65 24.49 40.21
C SER A 13 -6.10 24.81 39.80
N SER A 14 -6.57 24.16 38.72
CA SER A 14 -7.85 23.42 38.57
C SER A 14 -7.81 22.67 37.22
N GLU A 15 -7.49 21.38 37.12
CA GLU A 15 -8.36 20.20 37.30
C GLU A 15 -9.75 20.31 36.65
N ALA A 16 -9.94 19.58 35.55
CA ALA A 16 -11.17 19.00 35.02
C ALA A 16 -10.75 18.09 33.84
N GLU A 17 -10.26 16.87 34.06
CA GLU A 17 -11.03 15.67 34.44
C GLU A 17 -12.20 15.41 33.47
N TRP A 18 -11.89 14.68 32.39
CA TRP A 18 -12.87 13.93 31.62
C TRP A 18 -12.33 12.50 31.49
N ASP A 19 -12.57 11.70 32.53
CA ASP A 19 -12.62 10.25 32.38
C ASP A 19 -13.75 9.70 33.26
N SER A 20 -14.74 9.07 32.63
CA SER A 20 -15.54 7.97 33.18
C SER A 20 -16.49 7.41 32.13
N ALA A 21 -15.99 6.38 31.46
CA ALA A 21 -16.61 5.05 31.27
C ALA A 21 -18.12 4.91 31.10
N GLN A 22 -18.52 4.16 30.06
CA GLN A 22 -19.32 2.94 30.31
C GLN A 22 -19.22 1.91 29.17
N THR A 23 -18.65 0.76 29.52
CA THR A 23 -18.82 -0.53 28.86
C THR A 23 -20.21 -1.09 29.17
N ALA A 24 -20.85 -1.70 28.17
CA ALA A 24 -22.03 -2.55 28.37
C ALA A 24 -21.95 -3.74 27.40
N GLU A 25 -21.71 -4.92 27.97
CA GLU A 25 -21.90 -6.21 27.30
C GLU A 25 -23.40 -6.54 27.24
N LYS A 26 -23.85 -7.17 26.15
CA LYS A 26 -24.98 -8.11 26.18
C LYS A 26 -24.90 -9.13 25.04
N ASP A 27 -24.79 -10.38 25.47
CA ASP A 27 -24.87 -11.66 24.76
C ASP A 27 -26.25 -11.93 24.13
N GLY A 28 -26.30 -12.76 23.08
CA GLY A 28 -27.54 -13.18 22.41
C GLY A 28 -27.36 -14.01 21.12
N ASP A 29 -27.30 -15.32 21.32
CA ASP A 29 -27.10 -16.47 20.42
C ASP A 29 -28.27 -16.85 19.45
N ALA A 30 -27.91 -17.64 18.42
CA ALA A 30 -28.66 -18.63 17.62
C ALA A 30 -29.50 -18.22 16.38
N THR A 31 -29.59 -18.94 15.23
CA THR A 31 -28.92 -20.08 14.54
C THR A 31 -29.63 -20.30 13.17
N GLU A 32 -28.90 -20.64 12.08
CA GLU A 32 -29.28 -21.43 10.85
C GLU A 32 -30.44 -20.97 9.89
N THR A 33 -30.54 -21.28 8.59
CA THR A 33 -29.86 -22.15 7.58
C THR A 33 -30.44 -21.88 6.16
N THR A 34 -29.72 -22.36 5.12
CA THR A 34 -30.24 -23.00 3.86
C THR A 34 -30.10 -22.28 2.50
N THR A 35 -29.03 -22.67 1.80
CA THR A 35 -28.84 -23.06 0.38
C THR A 35 -30.04 -23.19 -0.57
N THR A 36 -29.91 -22.72 -1.83
CA THR A 36 -30.18 -23.50 -3.07
C THR A 36 -29.59 -22.84 -4.34
N GLU A 37 -28.97 -23.67 -5.18
CA GLU A 37 -28.37 -23.44 -6.50
C GLU A 37 -29.41 -23.26 -7.64
N GLY A 38 -28.97 -22.75 -8.81
CA GLY A 38 -29.54 -23.17 -10.10
C GLY A 38 -29.65 -22.17 -11.29
N THR A 39 -28.53 -21.93 -11.99
CA THR A 39 -28.35 -22.13 -13.46
C THR A 39 -29.00 -21.25 -14.57
N THR A 40 -28.13 -20.89 -15.55
CA THR A 40 -28.29 -20.35 -16.94
C THR A 40 -28.63 -18.86 -17.10
N SER A 41 -28.00 -18.06 -17.98
CA SER A 41 -27.46 -18.31 -19.32
C SER A 41 -26.39 -17.28 -19.73
N ALA A 42 -25.54 -17.67 -20.68
CA ALA A 42 -24.52 -16.87 -21.33
C ALA A 42 -25.08 -15.78 -22.28
N ALA A 43 -24.43 -14.62 -22.30
CA ALA A 43 -24.26 -13.67 -23.41
C ALA A 43 -23.21 -12.64 -22.92
N ASP A 44 -21.95 -12.76 -23.29
CA ASP A 44 -21.36 -12.04 -24.43
C ASP A 44 -22.00 -10.67 -24.70
N SER A 45 -21.42 -9.64 -24.10
CA SER A 45 -21.43 -8.28 -24.63
C SER A 45 -20.15 -7.58 -24.19
N THR A 46 -19.13 -7.69 -25.03
CA THR A 46 -18.02 -6.76 -25.09
C THR A 46 -18.57 -5.36 -25.35
N THR A 47 -18.77 -4.56 -24.32
CA THR A 47 -18.88 -3.12 -24.40
C THR A 47 -18.41 -2.59 -23.05
N ASP A 48 -17.10 -2.43 -22.92
CA ASP A 48 -16.53 -1.58 -21.89
C ASP A 48 -16.91 -0.16 -22.34
N ASP A 49 -18.06 0.29 -21.87
CA ASP A 49 -18.55 1.66 -22.04
C ASP A 49 -17.55 2.57 -21.35
N ASP A 50 -16.59 3.07 -22.14
CA ASP A 50 -15.73 4.21 -21.86
C ASP A 50 -16.54 5.52 -21.88
N ASP A 51 -17.70 5.52 -21.22
CA ASP A 51 -18.53 6.70 -20.96
C ASP A 51 -18.10 7.29 -19.60
N GLU A 52 -16.84 7.76 -19.54
CA GLU A 52 -16.41 8.65 -18.47
C GLU A 52 -17.00 10.06 -18.73
N PRO A 53 -17.56 10.73 -17.71
CA PRO A 53 -18.08 12.08 -17.88
C PRO A 53 -16.94 13.04 -18.22
N GLU A 54 -16.88 13.44 -19.48
CA GLU A 54 -16.07 14.56 -19.96
C GLU A 54 -16.55 15.82 -19.23
N TRP A 55 -15.75 16.31 -18.27
CA TRP A 55 -16.06 17.52 -17.54
C TRP A 55 -16.07 18.70 -18.50
N GLU A 56 -17.25 19.05 -19.02
CA GLU A 56 -17.47 20.31 -19.70
C GLU A 56 -17.55 21.43 -18.66
N PRO A 57 -16.57 22.36 -18.59
CA PRO A 57 -16.71 23.50 -17.71
C PRO A 57 -17.82 24.39 -18.27
N GLU A 58 -19.00 24.36 -17.66
CA GLU A 58 -20.06 25.32 -17.93
C GLU A 58 -19.46 26.73 -17.89
N THR A 59 -19.52 27.39 -19.05
CA THR A 59 -19.06 28.75 -19.26
C THR A 59 -20.02 29.70 -18.56
N GLU A 60 -19.82 29.96 -17.27
CA GLU A 60 -20.64 30.96 -16.57
C GLU A 60 -19.81 32.03 -15.85
N THR A 61 -19.61 33.10 -16.61
CA THR A 61 -19.34 34.50 -16.22
C THR A 61 -18.01 34.84 -15.55
N VAL A 62 -17.30 35.74 -16.24
CA VAL A 62 -15.95 36.29 -15.96
C VAL A 62 -15.91 37.18 -14.70
N GLU A 63 -16.99 37.27 -13.91
CA GLU A 63 -17.11 38.22 -12.79
C GLU A 63 -17.02 37.58 -11.37
N VAL A 64 -16.83 36.26 -11.25
CA VAL A 64 -16.79 35.54 -9.93
C VAL A 64 -15.43 34.85 -9.68
N LEU A 65 -14.33 35.50 -10.08
CA LEU A 65 -12.97 34.93 -9.98
C LEU A 65 -12.33 35.07 -8.58
N ASP A 66 -12.95 35.80 -7.65
CA ASP A 66 -12.28 36.31 -6.44
C ASP A 66 -12.70 35.62 -5.12
N ASP A 67 -13.42 34.49 -5.18
CA ASP A 67 -13.69 33.66 -4.00
C ASP A 67 -12.62 32.54 -3.89
N PRO A 68 -11.69 32.61 -2.91
CA PRO A 68 -10.66 31.60 -2.70
C PRO A 68 -11.23 30.20 -2.46
N VAL A 69 -12.44 30.11 -1.88
CA VAL A 69 -13.09 28.84 -1.60
C VAL A 69 -13.60 28.22 -2.91
N ARG A 70 -14.33 28.97 -3.75
CA ARG A 70 -14.72 28.50 -5.10
C ARG A 70 -13.52 28.15 -5.96
N MET A 71 -12.44 28.93 -5.88
CA MET A 71 -11.18 28.61 -6.58
C MET A 71 -10.62 27.26 -6.12
N TYR A 72 -10.53 27.03 -4.80
CA TYR A 72 -10.04 25.78 -4.23
C TYR A 72 -10.94 24.58 -4.60
N LEU A 73 -12.26 24.70 -4.47
CA LEU A 73 -13.21 23.63 -4.81
C LEU A 73 -13.14 23.27 -6.30
N ARG A 74 -13.01 24.27 -7.17
CA ARG A 74 -12.80 24.04 -8.60
C ARG A 74 -11.45 23.37 -8.88
N GLU A 75 -10.40 23.69 -8.13
CA GLU A 75 -9.08 23.07 -8.28
C GLU A 75 -9.07 21.61 -7.85
N ILE A 76 -9.62 21.29 -6.68
CA ILE A 76 -9.69 19.90 -6.20
C ILE A 76 -10.69 19.06 -7.00
N GLY A 77 -11.77 19.66 -7.51
CA GLY A 77 -12.78 18.99 -8.32
C GLY A 77 -12.28 18.52 -9.69
N ARG A 78 -11.10 18.98 -10.14
CA ARG A 78 -10.45 18.51 -11.37
C ARG A 78 -9.74 17.17 -11.21
N VAL A 79 -9.44 16.75 -9.98
CA VAL A 79 -8.69 15.52 -9.71
C VAL A 79 -9.68 14.41 -9.36
N ARG A 80 -9.68 13.33 -10.15
CA ARG A 80 -10.51 12.15 -9.86
C ARG A 80 -10.10 11.51 -8.55
N LEU A 81 -11.07 10.93 -7.84
CA LEU A 81 -10.79 10.10 -6.68
C LEU A 81 -9.98 8.87 -7.11
N LEU A 82 -9.10 8.41 -6.22
CA LEU A 82 -8.33 7.20 -6.45
C LEU A 82 -9.25 5.97 -6.32
N THR A 83 -9.07 5.02 -7.23
CA THR A 83 -9.62 3.67 -7.03
C THR A 83 -8.74 2.89 -6.06
N SER A 84 -9.26 1.80 -5.48
CA SER A 84 -8.44 0.93 -4.62
C SER A 84 -7.23 0.33 -5.36
N ALA A 85 -7.29 0.20 -6.69
CA ALA A 85 -6.15 -0.21 -7.49
C ALA A 85 -5.10 0.90 -7.62
N ASP A 86 -5.54 2.16 -7.82
CA ASP A 86 -4.66 3.33 -7.87
C ASP A 86 -3.94 3.53 -6.52
N GLU A 87 -4.66 3.39 -5.41
CA GLU A 87 -4.10 3.49 -4.06
C GLU A 87 -2.98 2.47 -3.83
N ARG A 88 -3.20 1.20 -4.20
CA ARG A 88 -2.16 0.16 -4.10
C ARG A 88 -0.95 0.45 -4.98
N SER A 89 -1.17 0.89 -6.21
CA SER A 89 -0.07 1.27 -7.12
C SER A 89 0.75 2.42 -6.54
N LEU A 90 0.08 3.43 -5.98
CA LEU A 90 0.73 4.58 -5.37
C LEU A 90 1.48 4.20 -4.09
N ALA A 91 0.87 3.39 -3.22
CA ALA A 91 1.50 2.88 -2.01
C ALA A 91 2.78 2.12 -2.34
N ARG A 92 2.73 1.23 -3.34
CA ARG A 92 3.94 0.52 -3.79
C ARG A 92 4.99 1.49 -4.29
N LYS A 93 4.66 2.49 -5.11
CA LYS A 93 5.65 3.48 -5.61
C LYS A 93 6.36 4.20 -4.47
N ILE A 94 5.62 4.56 -3.42
CA ILE A 94 6.16 5.19 -2.22
C ILE A 94 7.10 4.23 -1.48
N GLU A 95 6.69 2.97 -1.31
CA GLU A 95 7.52 1.94 -0.65
C GLU A 95 8.75 1.57 -1.47
N GLY A 96 8.64 1.48 -2.79
CA GLY A 96 9.75 1.28 -3.71
C GLY A 96 10.77 2.41 -3.60
N GLY A 97 10.31 3.66 -3.52
CA GLY A 97 11.19 4.81 -3.25
C GLY A 97 11.95 4.68 -1.92
N LYS A 98 11.25 4.29 -0.84
CA LYS A 98 11.90 4.03 0.47
C LYS A 98 12.89 2.87 0.41
N HIS A 99 12.55 1.80 -0.30
CA HIS A 99 13.41 0.63 -0.49
C HIS A 99 14.69 0.98 -1.25
N LEU A 100 14.58 1.78 -2.31
CA LEU A 100 15.71 2.29 -3.08
C LEU A 100 16.59 3.22 -2.25
N GLU A 101 16.01 4.12 -1.45
CA GLU A 101 16.81 4.98 -0.55
C GLU A 101 17.52 4.15 0.52
N GLY A 102 16.86 3.12 1.05
CA GLY A 102 17.48 2.17 1.98
C GLY A 102 18.68 1.45 1.35
N LEU A 103 18.53 0.93 0.13
CA LEU A 103 19.64 0.31 -0.62
C LEU A 103 20.75 1.32 -0.94
N ARG A 104 20.39 2.55 -1.31
CA ARG A 104 21.35 3.63 -1.55
C ARG A 104 22.21 3.88 -0.32
N LYS A 105 21.57 3.99 0.85
CA LYS A 105 22.25 4.22 2.13
C LYS A 105 23.13 3.04 2.54
N GLU A 106 22.65 1.81 2.38
CA GLU A 106 23.43 0.60 2.64
C GLU A 106 24.73 0.58 1.82
N LEU A 107 24.64 0.86 0.52
CA LEU A 107 25.81 0.91 -0.36
C LEU A 107 26.75 2.08 -0.01
N GLU A 108 26.18 3.24 0.38
CA GLU A 108 26.95 4.40 0.81
C GLU A 108 27.76 4.12 2.10
N GLU A 109 27.17 3.39 3.05
CA GLU A 109 27.84 2.96 4.28
C GLU A 109 28.98 1.96 4.01
N LEU A 110 28.80 1.05 3.04
CA LEU A 110 29.82 0.07 2.67
C LEU A 110 31.01 0.66 1.92
N GLU A 111 30.77 1.62 1.02
CA GLU A 111 31.81 2.18 0.15
C GLU A 111 32.33 3.55 0.59
N GLY A 112 31.68 4.20 1.56
CA GLY A 112 32.02 5.54 2.03
C GLY A 112 31.77 6.65 1.00
N ARG A 113 30.99 6.37 -0.04
CA ARG A 113 30.63 7.30 -1.12
C ARG A 113 29.22 7.03 -1.64
N PRO A 114 28.55 8.00 -2.27
CA PRO A 114 27.25 7.73 -2.90
C PRO A 114 27.39 6.65 -4.00
N PRO A 115 26.45 5.69 -4.08
CA PRO A 115 26.46 4.66 -5.10
C PRO A 115 26.11 5.24 -6.47
N ARG A 116 26.68 4.63 -7.51
CA ARG A 116 26.36 4.89 -8.91
C ARG A 116 25.05 4.18 -9.27
N PRO A 117 24.31 4.66 -10.29
CA PRO A 117 23.04 4.05 -10.68
C PRO A 117 23.11 2.54 -10.96
N TRP A 118 24.18 2.08 -11.61
CA TRP A 118 24.37 0.65 -11.91
C TRP A 118 24.65 -0.20 -10.67
N GLU A 119 25.22 0.38 -9.59
CA GLU A 119 25.45 -0.33 -8.32
C GLU A 119 24.13 -0.60 -7.61
N ILE A 120 23.20 0.36 -7.69
CA ILE A 120 21.82 0.21 -7.20
C ILE A 120 21.12 -0.89 -8.01
N THR A 121 21.18 -0.85 -9.34
CA THR A 121 20.58 -1.88 -10.19
C THR A 121 21.17 -3.28 -9.92
N ALA A 122 22.49 -3.37 -9.76
CA ALA A 122 23.15 -4.63 -9.40
C ALA A 122 22.73 -5.12 -8.01
N GLY A 123 22.55 -4.20 -7.05
CA GLY A 123 22.04 -4.50 -5.71
C GLY A 123 20.62 -5.07 -5.74
N LEU A 124 19.72 -4.48 -6.53
CA LEU A 124 18.36 -4.99 -6.75
C LEU A 124 18.39 -6.38 -7.37
N LEU A 125 19.17 -6.58 -8.44
CA LEU A 125 19.30 -7.87 -9.08
C LEU A 125 19.86 -8.93 -8.12
N LYS A 126 20.83 -8.57 -7.28
CA LYS A 126 21.36 -9.46 -6.25
C LYS A 126 20.29 -9.86 -5.23
N ARG A 127 19.43 -8.92 -4.80
CA ARG A 127 18.29 -9.21 -3.92
C ARG A 127 17.30 -10.17 -4.58
N MET A 128 17.01 -10.00 -5.86
CA MET A 128 16.15 -10.93 -6.62
C MET A 128 16.76 -12.34 -6.72
N VAL A 129 18.06 -12.44 -7.02
CA VAL A 129 18.76 -13.73 -7.09
C VAL A 129 18.78 -14.42 -5.73
N ASN A 130 18.98 -13.67 -4.64
CA ASN A 130 18.95 -14.23 -3.30
C ASN A 130 17.56 -14.75 -2.89
N ALA A 131 16.49 -14.31 -3.56
CA ALA A 131 15.12 -14.79 -3.36
C ALA A 131 14.77 -16.02 -4.23
N GLU A 132 15.76 -16.72 -4.80
CA GLU A 132 15.55 -17.91 -5.63
C GLU A 132 14.72 -19.01 -4.92
N ALA A 133 15.04 -19.32 -3.66
CA ALA A 133 14.31 -20.33 -2.90
C ALA A 133 12.83 -19.94 -2.72
N LEU A 134 12.58 -18.67 -2.37
CA LEU A 134 11.25 -18.10 -2.21
C LEU A 134 10.47 -18.13 -3.53
N THR A 135 11.07 -17.68 -4.64
CA THR A 135 10.42 -17.68 -5.96
C THR A 135 10.10 -19.08 -6.45
N LYS A 136 10.93 -20.07 -6.12
CA LYS A 136 10.66 -21.48 -6.41
C LYS A 136 9.43 -21.98 -5.65
N SER A 137 9.39 -21.83 -4.32
CA SER A 137 8.22 -22.26 -3.52
C SER A 137 6.95 -21.51 -3.97
N LEU A 138 7.03 -20.20 -4.19
CA LEU A 138 5.93 -19.40 -4.73
C LEU A 138 5.43 -19.93 -6.09
N SER A 139 6.33 -20.29 -6.99
CA SER A 139 5.97 -20.83 -8.31
C SER A 139 5.25 -22.18 -8.18
N GLU A 140 5.65 -23.03 -7.24
CA GLU A 140 5.01 -24.33 -6.98
C GLU A 140 3.58 -24.12 -6.44
N GLN A 141 3.41 -23.23 -5.47
CA GLN A 141 2.08 -22.87 -4.93
C GLN A 141 1.15 -22.27 -6.00
N LEU A 142 1.70 -21.52 -6.96
CA LEU A 142 0.95 -20.94 -8.08
C LEU A 142 0.77 -21.88 -9.28
N GLY A 143 1.37 -23.08 -9.27
CA GLY A 143 1.36 -24.02 -10.40
C GLY A 143 2.07 -23.49 -11.65
N LEU A 144 3.11 -22.68 -11.46
CA LEU A 144 3.97 -22.09 -12.49
C LEU A 144 5.24 -22.95 -12.67
N PRO A 145 5.96 -22.82 -13.81
CA PRO A 145 7.23 -23.49 -13.97
C PRO A 145 8.25 -22.96 -12.94
N THR A 146 9.03 -23.86 -12.35
CA THR A 146 9.97 -23.56 -11.26
C THR A 146 11.17 -22.70 -11.66
N ASN A 147 11.43 -22.54 -12.96
CA ASN A 147 12.63 -21.92 -13.49
C ASN A 147 12.27 -20.59 -14.18
N LEU A 148 11.71 -19.66 -13.42
CA LEU A 148 11.29 -18.37 -13.96
C LEU A 148 12.52 -17.50 -14.27
N THR A 149 12.48 -16.85 -15.43
CA THR A 149 13.45 -15.81 -15.78
C THR A 149 13.12 -14.51 -15.04
N VAL A 150 14.10 -13.60 -14.91
CA VAL A 150 13.91 -12.29 -14.28
C VAL A 150 12.72 -11.53 -14.89
N SER A 151 12.58 -11.51 -16.22
CA SER A 151 11.43 -10.88 -16.89
C SER A 151 10.11 -11.55 -16.53
N GLN A 152 10.07 -12.87 -16.39
CA GLN A 152 8.84 -13.55 -15.94
C GLN A 152 8.50 -13.22 -14.48
N ILE A 153 9.48 -13.03 -13.60
CA ILE A 153 9.23 -12.60 -12.22
C ILE A 153 8.64 -11.18 -12.21
N THR A 154 9.15 -10.27 -13.05
CA THR A 154 8.69 -8.88 -13.11
C THR A 154 7.33 -8.72 -13.80
N ASP A 155 7.06 -9.48 -14.87
CA ASP A 155 5.93 -9.21 -15.78
C ASP A 155 4.76 -10.20 -15.65
N HIS A 156 4.94 -11.36 -14.99
CA HIS A 156 3.91 -12.39 -14.96
C HIS A 156 2.74 -12.02 -14.04
N LYS A 157 1.60 -11.65 -14.64
CA LYS A 157 0.39 -11.16 -13.93
C LYS A 157 0.00 -11.99 -12.70
N LYS A 158 -0.08 -13.33 -12.81
CA LYS A 158 -0.47 -14.19 -11.69
C LYS A 158 0.51 -14.15 -10.52
N LEU A 159 1.80 -14.01 -10.81
CA LEU A 159 2.84 -13.94 -9.79
C LEU A 159 2.80 -12.56 -9.14
N ARG A 160 2.73 -11.51 -9.96
CA ARG A 160 2.56 -10.13 -9.51
C ARG A 160 1.36 -10.03 -8.59
N ASP A 161 0.15 -10.37 -9.03
CA ASP A 161 -1.05 -10.32 -8.21
C ASP A 161 -0.92 -11.06 -6.86
N ALA A 162 -0.14 -12.15 -6.79
CA ALA A 162 0.08 -12.90 -5.54
C ALA A 162 1.02 -12.22 -4.54
N ILE A 163 2.01 -11.44 -5.01
CA ILE A 163 3.02 -10.77 -4.14
C ILE A 163 2.73 -9.28 -3.92
N ASP A 164 1.95 -8.70 -4.83
CA ASP A 164 1.70 -7.26 -4.92
C ASP A 164 0.39 -6.82 -4.28
N ALA A 165 -0.53 -7.77 -4.07
CA ALA A 165 -1.81 -7.59 -3.43
C ALA A 165 -1.78 -8.23 -2.03
N GLU A 166 -2.96 -8.54 -1.50
CA GLU A 166 -3.06 -9.27 -0.24
C GLU A 166 -2.51 -10.69 -0.42
N VAL A 167 -1.38 -10.96 0.23
CA VAL A 167 -0.74 -12.27 0.19
C VAL A 167 -1.59 -13.24 1.01
N SER A 168 -2.02 -14.34 0.39
CA SER A 168 -2.89 -15.31 1.07
C SER A 168 -2.17 -16.00 2.22
N VAL A 169 -2.83 -16.07 3.38
CA VAL A 169 -2.32 -16.70 4.60
C VAL A 169 -1.96 -18.16 4.39
N ASP A 170 -2.77 -18.90 3.64
CA ASP A 170 -2.54 -20.32 3.34
C ASP A 170 -1.26 -20.53 2.52
N MET A 171 -1.00 -19.65 1.54
CA MET A 171 0.23 -19.70 0.74
C MET A 171 1.45 -19.36 1.60
N LEU A 172 1.37 -18.35 2.48
CA LEU A 172 2.46 -18.02 3.39
C LEU A 172 2.78 -19.18 4.33
N ALA A 173 1.76 -19.86 4.86
CA ALA A 173 1.95 -21.03 5.71
C ALA A 173 2.62 -22.18 4.95
N ALA A 174 2.18 -22.45 3.71
CA ALA A 174 2.77 -23.48 2.87
C ALA A 174 4.22 -23.16 2.49
N MET A 175 4.52 -21.90 2.13
CA MET A 175 5.87 -21.44 1.84
C MET A 175 6.78 -21.48 3.08
N ALA A 176 6.25 -21.18 4.26
CA ALA A 176 6.97 -21.28 5.52
C ALA A 176 7.35 -22.74 5.86
N GLU A 177 6.45 -23.68 5.60
CA GLU A 177 6.74 -25.12 5.72
C GLU A 177 7.79 -25.58 4.70
N ASP A 178 7.68 -25.14 3.44
CA ASP A 178 8.64 -25.49 2.38
C ASP A 178 10.06 -24.96 2.65
N LEU A 179 10.16 -23.77 3.24
CA LEU A 179 11.43 -23.08 3.50
C LEU A 179 12.02 -23.36 4.89
N ASP A 180 11.27 -24.03 5.79
CA ASP A 180 11.63 -24.23 7.21
C ASP A 180 11.88 -22.89 7.94
N GLU A 181 11.02 -21.90 7.66
CA GLU A 181 11.10 -20.53 8.20
C GLU A 181 9.80 -20.13 8.89
N TYR A 182 9.82 -19.05 9.68
CA TYR A 182 8.60 -18.50 10.28
C TYR A 182 7.78 -17.75 9.23
N GLN A 183 6.45 -17.81 9.37
CA GLN A 183 5.52 -17.15 8.46
C GLN A 183 5.78 -15.63 8.35
N ASP A 184 6.13 -14.98 9.46
CA ASP A 184 6.45 -13.55 9.49
C ASP A 184 7.71 -13.23 8.67
N ASP A 185 8.72 -14.10 8.71
CA ASP A 185 9.97 -13.94 7.96
C ASP A 185 9.72 -14.11 6.46
N VAL A 186 8.97 -15.15 6.08
CA VAL A 186 8.54 -15.37 4.68
C VAL A 186 7.74 -14.19 4.17
N TYR A 187 6.84 -13.64 4.97
CA TYR A 187 6.07 -12.44 4.60
C TYR A 187 6.98 -11.24 4.32
N GLN A 188 8.00 -10.99 5.14
CA GLN A 188 8.99 -9.94 4.87
C GLN A 188 9.80 -10.21 3.59
N GLN A 189 10.14 -11.47 3.32
CA GLN A 189 10.83 -11.84 2.08
C GLN A 189 9.96 -11.63 0.84
N VAL A 190 8.65 -11.93 0.90
CA VAL A 190 7.70 -11.67 -0.19
C VAL A 190 7.59 -10.18 -0.48
N ILE A 191 7.50 -9.34 0.55
CA ILE A 191 7.54 -7.87 0.39
C ILE A 191 8.86 -7.45 -0.26
N GLY A 192 9.98 -7.98 0.22
CA GLY A 192 11.31 -7.71 -0.35
C GLY A 192 11.41 -8.10 -1.83
N LEU A 193 10.81 -9.22 -2.22
CA LEU A 193 10.72 -9.66 -3.61
C LEU A 193 9.86 -8.70 -4.45
N SER A 194 8.66 -8.33 -3.99
CA SER A 194 7.79 -7.35 -4.68
C SER A 194 8.50 -6.00 -4.88
N LEU A 195 9.23 -5.52 -3.87
CA LEU A 195 9.95 -4.25 -3.93
C LEU A 195 11.27 -4.29 -4.71
N SER A 196 11.83 -5.47 -4.97
CA SER A 196 13.04 -5.63 -5.78
C SER A 196 12.74 -5.96 -7.24
N SER A 197 11.52 -6.41 -7.55
CA SER A 197 11.06 -6.81 -8.88
C SER A 197 10.21 -5.73 -9.57
N TRP A 198 10.71 -4.49 -9.64
CA TRP A 198 10.04 -3.39 -10.36
C TRP A 198 10.19 -3.43 -11.87
#